data_AF-A0A538NW78-F1
#
_entry.id   AF-A0A538NW78-F1
#
_cell.length_a   1.000
_cell.length_b   1.000
_cell.length_c   1.000
_cell.angle_alpha   90.00
_cell.angle_beta   90.00
_cell.angle_gamma   90.00
#
_symmetry.space_group_name_H-M   'P 1'
#
loop_
_entity.id
_entity.type
_entity.pdbx_description
1 polymer ?
#
loop_
_entity_poly.entity_id
_entity_poly.type
_entity_poly.pdbx_seq_one_letter_code
_entity_poly.pdbx_strand_id
1 'polypeptide(L)'
;MVGASASAGFTESEPLGGPTTPQYCLSRYVDAALLVPHEPVRNLAHAMFFVNAEAAGRYQIDQALNARPTLVIGVDFLFWFCYGDGPADKDRLQRFEKGLKLLEAVQCPLVVGDIPDASGAADSALDADQIPSSEAMSAANRRLKEWAARRPHVVIVSLSGFMRAALANQALTLHGHTLEEGKTRMLLQSDKLHPSPPGCAVLALAVLDAFESGRPAAAAGEVRWDPKDVFRLAFKPQSEPPGHPAKQLSPSVPAGK
;
A
#
# COMPACT_ATOMS: atom_id res chain seq x y z
N MET A 1 6.95 -0.10 -3.94
CA MET A 1 5.88 -0.49 -2.99
C MET A 1 6.12 -1.90 -2.50
N VAL A 2 5.87 -2.12 -1.21
CA VAL A 2 5.88 -3.42 -0.54
C VAL A 2 4.57 -3.55 0.25
N GLY A 3 4.15 -4.76 0.58
CA GLY A 3 2.99 -5.03 1.40
C GLY A 3 2.09 -6.13 0.83
N ALA A 4 0.82 -6.02 1.14
CA ALA A 4 -0.18 -7.06 0.94
C ALA A 4 -1.23 -6.62 -0.10
N SER A 5 -2.49 -6.96 0.15
CA SER A 5 -3.60 -6.86 -0.80
C SER A 5 -3.98 -5.42 -1.16
N ALA A 6 -3.93 -4.46 -0.24
CA ALA A 6 -4.25 -3.06 -0.54
C ALA A 6 -3.18 -2.43 -1.44
N SER A 7 -1.91 -2.74 -1.20
CA SER A 7 -0.81 -2.29 -2.07
C SER A 7 -0.79 -3.03 -3.42
N ALA A 8 -1.08 -4.33 -3.42
CA ALA A 8 -1.06 -5.18 -4.61
C ALA A 8 -2.23 -4.91 -5.57
N GLY A 9 -3.34 -4.38 -5.08
CA GLY A 9 -4.55 -4.13 -5.85
C GLY A 9 -5.52 -5.30 -5.89
N PHE A 10 -5.84 -5.85 -4.72
CA PHE A 10 -6.85 -6.90 -4.59
C PHE A 10 -8.24 -6.45 -5.07
N THR A 11 -8.95 -7.39 -5.71
CA THR A 11 -10.38 -7.32 -5.97
C THR A 11 -10.96 -8.74 -5.86
N GLU A 12 -12.14 -8.90 -5.26
CA GLU A 12 -12.78 -10.21 -5.06
C GLU A 12 -12.98 -11.00 -6.37
N SER A 13 -13.16 -10.30 -7.48
CA SER A 13 -13.33 -10.91 -8.81
C SER A 13 -12.06 -11.55 -9.36
N GLU A 14 -10.88 -11.12 -8.88
CA GLU A 14 -9.56 -11.54 -9.37
C GLU A 14 -8.56 -11.66 -8.19
N PRO A 15 -8.78 -12.56 -7.22
CA PRO A 15 -8.01 -12.60 -5.97
C PRO A 15 -6.52 -12.93 -6.18
N LEU A 16 -6.17 -13.53 -7.32
CA LEU A 16 -4.80 -13.86 -7.72
C LEU A 16 -4.27 -12.96 -8.85
N GLY A 17 -4.99 -11.89 -9.19
CA GLY A 17 -4.68 -11.01 -10.30
C GLY A 17 -5.45 -11.36 -11.58
N GLY A 18 -5.62 -10.36 -12.45
CA GLY A 18 -6.31 -10.47 -13.72
C GLY A 18 -6.40 -9.13 -14.46
N PRO A 19 -7.21 -9.05 -15.53
CA PRO A 19 -7.30 -7.85 -16.36
C PRO A 19 -7.81 -6.59 -15.65
N THR A 20 -8.60 -6.73 -14.58
CA THR A 20 -9.17 -5.58 -13.85
C THR A 20 -8.36 -5.19 -12.61
N THR A 21 -7.56 -6.10 -12.07
CA THR A 21 -6.63 -5.92 -10.94
C THR A 21 -5.80 -4.63 -11.04
N PRO A 22 -5.24 -4.23 -12.21
CA PRO A 22 -4.53 -2.96 -12.33
C PRO A 22 -5.34 -1.76 -11.84
N GLN A 23 -6.66 -1.74 -11.94
CA GLN A 23 -7.50 -0.63 -11.47
C GLN A 23 -7.54 -0.49 -9.93
N TYR A 24 -7.00 -1.46 -9.20
CA TYR A 24 -6.93 -1.47 -7.74
C TYR A 24 -5.49 -1.31 -7.24
N CYS A 25 -4.47 -1.39 -8.12
CA CYS A 25 -3.08 -1.31 -7.71
C CYS A 25 -2.70 0.10 -7.23
N LEU A 26 -2.40 0.24 -5.94
CA LEU A 26 -2.04 1.53 -5.33
C LEU A 26 -0.87 2.24 -6.02
N SER A 27 0.09 1.49 -6.59
CA SER A 27 1.25 2.04 -7.30
C SER A 27 0.86 2.96 -8.45
N ARG A 28 -0.20 2.62 -9.20
CA ARG A 28 -0.69 3.45 -10.32
C ARG A 28 -1.26 4.79 -9.86
N TYR A 29 -1.87 4.80 -8.69
CA TYR A 29 -2.43 6.01 -8.10
C TYR A 29 -1.32 6.91 -7.54
N VAL A 30 -0.25 6.34 -7.01
CA VAL A 30 0.95 7.11 -6.65
C VAL A 30 1.64 7.66 -7.89
N ASP A 31 1.87 6.86 -8.93
CA ASP A 31 2.40 7.34 -10.23
C ASP A 31 1.56 8.49 -10.79
N ALA A 32 0.23 8.33 -10.78
CA ALA A 32 -0.69 9.36 -11.29
C ALA A 32 -0.75 10.63 -10.43
N ALA A 33 -0.36 10.57 -9.16
CA ALA A 33 -0.33 11.72 -8.27
C ALA A 33 0.98 12.50 -8.35
N LEU A 34 2.10 11.86 -8.67
CA LEU A 34 3.40 12.51 -8.78
C LEU A 34 3.51 13.37 -10.06
N LEU A 35 3.96 14.61 -9.90
CA LEU A 35 4.25 15.56 -11.00
C LEU A 35 5.75 15.70 -11.26
N VAL A 36 6.59 15.27 -10.33
CA VAL A 36 8.04 15.23 -10.49
C VAL A 36 8.46 14.09 -11.44
N PRO A 37 9.58 14.22 -12.17
CA PRO A 37 10.15 13.10 -12.90
C PRO A 37 10.47 11.93 -11.95
N HIS A 38 9.93 10.75 -12.24
CA HIS A 38 10.18 9.52 -11.50
C HIS A 38 10.18 8.33 -12.46
N GLU A 39 10.87 7.26 -12.07
CA GLU A 39 10.66 5.95 -12.68
C GLU A 39 9.29 5.41 -12.27
N PRO A 40 8.62 4.60 -13.12
CA PRO A 40 7.36 3.97 -12.74
C PRO A 40 7.45 3.27 -11.38
N VAL A 41 6.46 3.48 -10.51
CA VAL A 41 6.46 2.92 -9.16
C VAL A 41 6.45 1.39 -9.27
N ARG A 42 7.60 0.79 -8.94
CA ARG A 42 7.72 -0.67 -8.87
C ARG A 42 6.88 -1.22 -7.72
N ASN A 43 5.92 -2.07 -8.04
CA ASN A 43 5.10 -2.77 -7.05
C ASN A 43 5.63 -4.18 -6.80
N LEU A 44 6.05 -4.45 -5.57
CA LEU A 44 6.49 -5.78 -5.11
C LEU A 44 5.45 -6.44 -4.18
N ALA A 45 4.37 -5.73 -3.85
CA ALA A 45 3.29 -6.27 -3.04
C ALA A 45 2.55 -7.38 -3.77
N HIS A 46 1.98 -8.32 -3.03
CA HIS A 46 1.13 -9.37 -3.61
C HIS A 46 0.03 -9.79 -2.64
N ALA A 47 -1.11 -10.24 -3.19
CA ALA A 47 -2.28 -10.63 -2.40
C ALA A 47 -1.99 -11.80 -1.44
N MET A 48 -1.09 -12.72 -1.81
CA MET A 48 -0.72 -13.90 -1.00
C MET A 48 0.23 -13.60 0.18
N PHE A 49 0.44 -12.33 0.55
CA PHE A 49 1.35 -11.94 1.64
C PHE A 49 0.98 -12.59 2.97
N PHE A 50 -0.31 -12.79 3.21
CA PHE A 50 -0.86 -13.34 4.45
C PHE A 50 -0.43 -14.77 4.75
N VAL A 51 -0.12 -15.58 3.72
CA VAL A 51 0.23 -17.01 3.88
C VAL A 51 1.48 -17.19 4.74
N ASN A 52 2.48 -16.34 4.54
CA ASN A 52 3.70 -16.31 5.35
C ASN A 52 4.29 -14.90 5.31
N ALA A 53 3.73 -14.02 6.14
CA ALA A 53 4.09 -12.61 6.18
C ALA A 53 5.59 -12.38 6.42
N GLU A 54 6.25 -13.21 7.24
CA GLU A 54 7.69 -13.07 7.52
C GLU A 54 8.55 -13.38 6.29
N ALA A 55 8.30 -14.50 5.61
CA ALA A 55 9.04 -14.87 4.41
C ALA A 55 8.74 -13.93 3.23
N ALA A 56 7.47 -13.60 3.01
CA ALA A 56 7.05 -12.66 1.98
C ALA A 56 7.62 -11.26 2.21
N GLY A 57 7.54 -10.76 3.46
CA GLY A 57 8.09 -9.48 3.87
C GLY A 57 9.60 -9.41 3.68
N ARG A 58 10.35 -10.45 4.06
CA ARG A 58 11.79 -10.54 3.82
C ARG A 58 12.10 -10.44 2.33
N TYR A 59 11.44 -11.25 1.52
CA TYR A 59 11.66 -11.26 0.07
C TYR A 59 11.38 -9.87 -0.54
N GLN A 60 10.25 -9.25 -0.22
CA GLN A 60 9.91 -7.93 -0.76
C GLN A 60 10.90 -6.84 -0.35
N ILE A 61 11.37 -6.84 0.90
CA ILE A 61 12.38 -5.88 1.35
C ILE A 61 13.71 -6.11 0.65
N ASP A 62 14.17 -7.36 0.53
CA ASP A 62 15.42 -7.66 -0.16
C ASP A 62 15.35 -7.23 -1.65
N GLN A 63 14.23 -7.51 -2.32
CA GLN A 63 13.98 -7.07 -3.69
C GLN A 63 13.91 -5.54 -3.82
N ALA A 64 13.28 -4.87 -2.86
CA ALA A 64 13.21 -3.41 -2.83
C ALA A 64 14.61 -2.81 -2.70
N LEU A 65 15.42 -3.29 -1.76
CA LEU A 65 16.79 -2.80 -1.53
C LEU A 65 17.70 -3.05 -2.73
N ASN A 66 17.58 -4.21 -3.39
CA ASN A 66 18.30 -4.51 -4.62
C ASN A 66 17.98 -3.54 -5.75
N ALA A 67 16.78 -2.96 -5.75
CA ALA A 67 16.38 -1.92 -6.70
C ALA A 67 16.94 -0.52 -6.38
N ARG A 68 17.63 -0.34 -5.24
CA ARG A 68 18.16 0.94 -4.75
C ARG A 68 17.09 2.05 -4.73
N PRO A 69 16.03 1.90 -3.93
CA PRO A 69 14.87 2.76 -3.98
C PRO A 69 15.17 4.12 -3.37
N THR A 70 14.57 5.18 -3.90
CA THR A 70 14.60 6.53 -3.30
C THR A 70 13.48 6.76 -2.28
N LEU A 71 12.43 5.94 -2.31
CA LEU A 71 11.30 5.93 -1.39
C LEU A 71 10.73 4.51 -1.34
N VAL A 72 10.41 4.03 -0.13
CA VAL A 72 9.64 2.80 0.08
C VAL A 72 8.29 3.14 0.68
N ILE A 73 7.22 2.62 0.08
CA ILE A 73 5.84 2.74 0.58
C ILE A 73 5.37 1.32 0.92
N GLY A 74 4.92 1.13 2.17
CA GLY A 74 4.38 -0.12 2.69
C GLY A 74 3.19 0.13 3.61
N VAL A 75 2.09 0.63 3.05
CA VAL A 75 0.90 1.04 3.82
C VAL A 75 0.25 -0.11 4.58
N ASP A 76 0.23 -1.30 3.99
CA ASP A 76 -0.38 -2.51 4.55
C ASP A 76 0.67 -3.59 4.87
N PHE A 77 1.97 -3.25 4.83
CA PHE A 77 3.05 -4.20 5.05
C PHE A 77 3.00 -4.86 6.43
N LEU A 78 2.66 -4.09 7.47
CA LEU A 78 2.61 -4.58 8.85
C LEU A 78 1.29 -5.24 9.20
N PHE A 79 0.27 -5.18 8.33
CA PHE A 79 -1.09 -5.66 8.62
C PHE A 79 -1.08 -7.12 9.06
N TRP A 80 -0.56 -8.03 8.23
CA TRP A 80 -0.51 -9.47 8.51
C TRP A 80 0.54 -9.89 9.54
N PHE A 81 1.34 -8.95 10.06
CA PHE A 81 2.16 -9.22 11.24
C PHE A 81 1.38 -9.02 12.54
N CYS A 82 0.31 -8.20 12.53
CA CYS A 82 -0.61 -8.03 13.66
C CYS A 82 -1.87 -8.91 13.52
N TYR A 83 -2.43 -8.97 12.32
CA TYR A 83 -3.49 -9.88 11.90
C TYR A 83 -2.92 -11.30 11.63
N GLY A 84 -3.79 -12.21 11.18
CA GLY A 84 -3.44 -13.58 10.83
C GLY A 84 -3.53 -14.55 12.01
N ASP A 85 -3.30 -15.82 11.71
CA ASP A 85 -3.61 -16.94 12.58
C ASP A 85 -2.93 -16.84 13.96
N GLY A 86 -3.63 -17.34 14.98
CA GLY A 86 -3.12 -17.46 16.34
C GLY A 86 -3.99 -16.72 17.36
N PRO A 87 -4.43 -17.40 18.43
CA PRO A 87 -5.43 -16.85 19.34
C PRO A 87 -4.86 -15.86 20.36
N ALA A 88 -3.54 -15.75 20.50
CA ALA A 88 -2.93 -14.98 21.57
C ALA A 88 -2.36 -13.64 21.10
N ASP A 89 -2.86 -12.55 21.68
CA ASP A 89 -2.36 -11.18 21.46
C ASP A 89 -0.86 -11.03 21.68
N LYS A 90 -0.29 -11.81 22.61
CA LYS A 90 1.16 -11.82 22.87
C LYS A 90 1.95 -12.27 21.63
N ASP A 91 1.47 -13.30 20.93
CA ASP A 91 2.14 -13.83 19.75
C ASP A 91 2.02 -12.86 18.58
N ARG A 92 0.88 -12.14 18.49
CA ARG A 92 0.68 -11.06 17.51
C ARG A 92 1.68 -9.93 17.69
N LEU A 93 1.93 -9.47 18.91
CA LEU A 93 2.95 -8.44 19.16
C LEU A 93 4.37 -8.94 18.83
N GLN A 94 4.69 -10.20 19.10
CA GLN A 94 5.98 -10.77 18.71
C GLN A 94 6.15 -10.80 17.18
N ARG A 95 5.11 -11.21 16.44
CA ARG A 95 5.13 -11.15 14.97
C ARG A 95 5.24 -9.71 14.47
N PHE A 96 4.53 -8.77 15.09
CA PHE A 96 4.63 -7.35 14.78
C PHE A 96 6.05 -6.81 14.91
N GLU A 97 6.78 -7.19 15.96
CA GLU A 97 8.21 -6.85 16.11
C GLU A 97 9.07 -7.40 14.98
N LYS A 98 8.80 -8.63 14.50
CA LYS A 98 9.52 -9.17 13.34
C LYS A 98 9.26 -8.34 12.09
N GLY A 99 8.01 -7.91 11.88
CA GLY A 99 7.63 -6.97 10.82
C GLY A 99 8.42 -5.67 10.88
N LEU A 100 8.50 -5.04 12.06
CA LEU A 100 9.30 -3.84 12.27
C LEU A 100 10.79 -4.08 12.00
N LYS A 101 11.34 -5.22 12.45
CA LYS A 101 12.74 -5.58 12.22
C LYS A 101 13.08 -5.76 10.75
N LEU A 102 12.14 -6.24 9.92
CA LEU A 102 12.33 -6.31 8.47
C LEU A 102 12.55 -4.92 7.87
N LEU A 103 11.76 -3.94 8.32
CA LEU A 103 11.80 -2.57 7.82
C LEU A 103 13.06 -1.79 8.24
N GLU A 104 13.79 -2.23 9.27
CA GLU A 104 15.03 -1.57 9.72
C GLU A 104 16.14 -1.56 8.67
N ALA A 105 16.08 -2.46 7.68
CA ALA A 105 17.05 -2.49 6.58
C ALA A 105 16.85 -1.33 5.57
N VAL A 106 15.67 -0.67 5.60
CA VAL A 106 15.35 0.46 4.72
C VAL A 106 15.97 1.74 5.27
N GLN A 107 16.89 2.33 4.50
CA GLN A 107 17.62 3.55 4.88
C GLN A 107 17.15 4.81 4.13
N CYS A 108 16.52 4.65 2.96
CA CYS A 108 15.84 5.74 2.29
C CYS A 108 14.50 6.04 2.97
N PRO A 109 13.83 7.17 2.67
CA PRO A 109 12.53 7.46 3.25
C PRO A 109 11.54 6.29 3.13
N LEU A 110 10.82 6.05 4.23
CA LEU A 110 9.91 4.93 4.39
C LEU A 110 8.55 5.44 4.88
N VAL A 111 7.50 5.13 4.14
CA VAL A 111 6.11 5.38 4.52
C VAL A 111 5.44 4.06 4.88
N VAL A 112 4.89 3.96 6.09
CA VAL A 112 4.20 2.75 6.60
C VAL A 112 2.84 3.11 7.18
N GLY A 113 1.85 2.24 7.03
CA GLY A 113 0.55 2.44 7.67
C GLY A 113 0.54 1.93 9.10
N ASP A 114 -0.25 2.57 9.95
CA ASP A 114 -0.64 1.99 11.23
C ASP A 114 -1.69 0.88 11.04
N ILE A 115 -1.98 0.15 12.11
CA ILE A 115 -2.90 -0.99 12.10
C ILE A 115 -4.34 -0.48 12.24
N PRO A 116 -5.20 -0.65 11.23
CA PRO A 116 -6.60 -0.29 11.32
C PRO A 116 -7.41 -1.36 12.05
N ASP A 117 -8.60 -0.97 12.52
CA ASP A 117 -9.64 -1.92 12.90
C ASP A 117 -10.40 -2.38 11.66
N ALA A 118 -10.12 -3.62 11.26
CA ALA A 118 -10.72 -4.29 10.11
C ALA A 118 -11.78 -5.32 10.50
N SER A 119 -12.27 -5.30 11.75
CA SER A 119 -13.29 -6.24 12.23
C SER A 119 -14.59 -6.19 11.42
N GLY A 120 -14.87 -5.08 10.72
CA GLY A 120 -15.99 -4.97 9.78
C GLY A 120 -15.97 -5.97 8.63
N ALA A 121 -14.82 -6.58 8.34
CA ALA A 121 -14.60 -7.60 7.30
C ALA A 121 -14.60 -9.04 7.85
N ALA A 122 -15.02 -9.22 9.11
CA ALA A 122 -15.25 -10.55 9.68
C ALA A 122 -16.27 -11.32 8.83
N ASP A 123 -16.01 -12.61 8.64
CA ASP A 123 -16.86 -13.55 7.89
C ASP A 123 -17.01 -13.23 6.39
N SER A 124 -16.25 -12.25 5.86
CA SER A 124 -16.09 -12.01 4.43
C SER A 124 -14.65 -12.25 4.00
N ALA A 125 -13.74 -11.35 4.39
CA ALA A 125 -12.35 -11.38 3.97
C ALA A 125 -11.38 -11.78 5.09
N LEU A 126 -11.87 -11.86 6.34
CA LEU A 126 -11.09 -12.24 7.52
C LEU A 126 -11.84 -13.30 8.33
N ASP A 127 -11.11 -14.32 8.75
CA ASP A 127 -11.59 -15.26 9.75
C ASP A 127 -11.55 -14.61 11.15
N ALA A 128 -12.51 -14.97 12.02
CA ALA A 128 -12.63 -14.35 13.34
C ALA A 128 -11.37 -14.51 14.20
N ASP A 129 -10.64 -15.62 14.04
CA ASP A 129 -9.40 -15.90 14.76
C ASP A 129 -8.18 -15.15 14.17
N GLN A 130 -8.32 -14.51 13.02
CA GLN A 130 -7.29 -13.65 12.41
C GLN A 130 -7.36 -12.21 12.94
N ILE A 131 -8.47 -11.83 13.57
CA ILE A 131 -8.73 -10.48 14.04
C ILE A 131 -8.08 -10.27 15.43
N PRO A 132 -7.12 -9.32 15.58
CA PRO A 132 -6.56 -8.97 16.87
C PRO A 132 -7.59 -8.29 17.79
N SER A 133 -7.38 -8.39 19.10
CA SER A 133 -8.15 -7.57 20.05
C SER A 133 -7.86 -6.06 19.87
N SER A 134 -8.75 -5.23 20.39
CA SER A 134 -8.56 -3.77 20.39
C SER A 134 -7.29 -3.36 21.16
N GLU A 135 -6.96 -4.10 22.21
CA GLU A 135 -5.78 -3.94 23.06
C GLU A 135 -4.51 -4.27 22.29
N ALA A 136 -4.50 -5.37 21.53
CA ALA A 136 -3.38 -5.77 20.68
C ALA A 136 -3.13 -4.77 19.55
N MET A 137 -4.18 -4.32 18.85
CA MET A 137 -4.05 -3.29 17.81
C MET A 137 -3.51 -1.98 18.39
N SER A 138 -4.05 -1.56 19.54
CA SER A 138 -3.59 -0.36 20.24
C SER A 138 -2.13 -0.48 20.68
N ALA A 139 -1.71 -1.65 21.16
CA ALA A 139 -0.33 -1.93 21.54
C ALA A 139 0.61 -1.91 20.33
N ALA A 140 0.23 -2.54 19.21
CA ALA A 140 1.01 -2.51 17.96
C ALA A 140 1.18 -1.07 17.45
N ASN A 141 0.12 -0.26 17.46
CA ASN A 141 0.16 1.13 17.02
C ASN A 141 0.99 2.03 17.94
N ARG A 142 0.94 1.84 19.26
CA ARG A 142 1.85 2.53 20.18
C ARG A 142 3.31 2.17 19.88
N ARG A 143 3.58 0.88 19.71
CA ARG A 143 4.91 0.38 19.43
C ARG A 143 5.47 0.87 18.09
N LEU A 144 4.64 0.96 17.05
CA LEU A 144 4.99 1.55 15.75
C LEU A 144 5.41 3.01 15.90
N LYS A 145 4.65 3.80 16.65
CA LYS A 145 4.97 5.21 16.92
C LYS A 145 6.32 5.36 17.64
N GLU A 146 6.55 4.54 18.66
CA GLU A 146 7.84 4.51 19.39
C GLU A 146 9.01 4.09 18.48
N TRP A 147 8.78 3.13 17.57
CA TRP A 147 9.76 2.69 16.59
C TRP A 147 10.11 3.80 15.59
N ALA A 148 9.09 4.45 15.02
CA ALA A 148 9.26 5.53 14.05
C ALA A 148 9.89 6.79 14.67
N ALA A 149 9.58 7.12 15.92
CA ALA A 149 10.14 8.30 16.61
C ALA A 149 11.68 8.28 16.71
N ARG A 150 12.31 7.11 16.64
CA ARG A 150 13.78 6.95 16.63
C ARG A 150 14.38 6.94 15.23
N ARG A 151 13.57 7.12 14.19
CA ARG A 151 13.92 6.94 12.77
C ARG A 151 13.35 8.12 11.96
N PRO A 152 14.11 9.21 11.79
CA PRO A 152 13.61 10.42 11.16
C PRO A 152 13.22 10.25 9.67
N HIS A 153 13.67 9.17 9.03
CA HIS A 153 13.28 8.83 7.66
C HIS A 153 11.98 8.03 7.55
N VAL A 154 11.35 7.70 8.68
CA VAL A 154 10.09 6.93 8.74
C VAL A 154 8.92 7.85 9.00
N VAL A 155 7.88 7.72 8.17
CA VAL A 155 6.61 8.41 8.33
C VAL A 155 5.49 7.37 8.47
N ILE A 156 4.56 7.64 9.38
CA ILE A 156 3.36 6.82 9.59
C ILE A 156 2.16 7.48 8.90
N VAL A 157 1.49 6.72 8.03
CA VAL A 157 0.17 7.07 7.47
C VAL A 157 -0.91 6.55 8.40
N SER A 158 -1.92 7.38 8.66
CA SER A 158 -3.10 7.03 9.48
C SER A 158 -4.08 6.16 8.68
N LEU A 159 -3.70 4.91 8.42
CA LEU A 159 -4.55 3.92 7.76
C LEU A 159 -5.76 3.57 8.65
N SER A 160 -5.56 3.54 9.97
CA SER A 160 -6.61 3.40 10.98
C SER A 160 -7.64 4.53 10.91
N GLY A 161 -7.19 5.77 10.73
CA GLY A 161 -8.06 6.92 10.54
C GLY A 161 -8.84 6.87 9.23
N PHE A 162 -8.16 6.51 8.14
CA PHE A 162 -8.76 6.33 6.82
C PHE A 162 -9.88 5.28 6.86
N MET A 163 -9.58 4.08 7.39
CA MET A 163 -10.54 2.98 7.44
C MET A 163 -11.73 3.30 8.36
N ARG A 164 -11.47 3.90 9.52
CA ARG A 164 -12.54 4.35 10.44
C ARG A 164 -13.47 5.35 9.76
N ALA A 165 -12.93 6.37 9.07
CA ALA A 165 -13.73 7.37 8.39
C ALA A 165 -14.61 6.74 7.29
N ALA A 166 -14.04 5.85 6.47
CA ALA A 166 -14.76 5.15 5.42
C ALA A 166 -15.88 4.24 5.97
N LEU A 167 -15.60 3.44 7.00
CA LEU A 167 -16.58 2.55 7.63
C LEU A 167 -17.70 3.32 8.32
N ALA A 168 -17.38 4.42 8.99
CA ALA A 168 -18.35 5.28 9.66
C ALA A 168 -19.07 6.24 8.70
N ASN A 169 -18.66 6.30 7.43
CA ASN A 169 -19.10 7.28 6.43
C ASN A 169 -18.85 8.74 6.83
N GLN A 170 -17.85 8.98 7.68
CA GLN A 170 -17.51 10.30 8.19
C GLN A 170 -16.64 11.06 7.19
N ALA A 171 -16.61 12.39 7.33
CA ALA A 171 -15.77 13.23 6.51
C ALA A 171 -14.28 12.86 6.65
N LEU A 172 -13.53 13.01 5.55
CA LEU A 172 -12.10 12.76 5.48
C LEU A 172 -11.42 13.94 4.80
N THR A 173 -10.50 14.60 5.51
CA THR A 173 -9.73 15.73 4.96
C THR A 173 -8.28 15.32 4.74
N LEU A 174 -7.77 15.57 3.55
CA LEU A 174 -6.38 15.32 3.14
C LEU A 174 -5.87 16.53 2.37
N HIS A 175 -4.73 17.10 2.77
CA HIS A 175 -4.13 18.24 2.07
C HIS A 175 -5.11 19.39 1.72
N GLY A 176 -6.04 19.73 2.63
CA GLY A 176 -7.06 20.76 2.40
C GLY A 176 -8.25 20.34 1.53
N HIS A 177 -8.25 19.13 0.97
CA HIS A 177 -9.39 18.52 0.27
C HIS A 177 -10.24 17.71 1.24
N THR A 178 -11.53 18.03 1.34
CA THR A 178 -12.47 17.28 2.17
C THR A 178 -13.40 16.43 1.30
N LEU A 179 -13.42 15.13 1.57
CA LEU A 179 -14.53 14.26 1.21
C LEU A 179 -15.57 14.38 2.32
N GLU A 180 -16.73 14.93 1.98
CA GLU A 180 -17.82 15.16 2.93
C GLU A 180 -18.34 13.87 3.57
N GLU A 181 -18.93 14.02 4.76
CA GLU A 181 -19.73 12.98 5.39
C GLU A 181 -20.81 12.48 4.40
N GLY A 182 -21.10 11.18 4.47
CA GLY A 182 -22.03 10.55 3.54
C GLY A 182 -21.36 9.95 2.30
N LYS A 183 -20.12 10.33 1.99
CA LYS A 183 -19.44 9.98 0.73
C LYS A 183 -18.23 9.05 0.88
N THR A 184 -17.78 8.73 2.08
CA THR A 184 -16.51 7.99 2.28
C THR A 184 -16.66 6.47 2.29
N ARG A 185 -17.88 5.92 2.43
CA ARG A 185 -18.12 4.46 2.29
C ARG A 185 -17.62 3.88 0.98
N MET A 186 -17.70 4.63 -0.11
CA MET A 186 -17.27 4.18 -1.44
C MET A 186 -15.76 3.96 -1.55
N LEU A 187 -14.97 4.39 -0.56
CA LEU A 187 -13.51 4.22 -0.55
C LEU A 187 -13.10 2.78 -0.26
N LEU A 188 -14.00 1.97 0.30
CA LEU A 188 -13.78 0.54 0.52
C LEU A 188 -14.62 -0.28 -0.47
N GLN A 189 -14.16 -1.49 -0.77
CA GLN A 189 -14.93 -2.50 -1.49
C GLN A 189 -16.06 -3.04 -0.59
N SER A 190 -16.92 -3.89 -1.16
CA SER A 190 -18.02 -4.54 -0.43
C SER A 190 -17.55 -5.38 0.75
N ASP A 191 -16.31 -5.90 0.69
CA ASP A 191 -15.67 -6.64 1.78
C ASP A 191 -15.35 -5.79 3.02
N LYS A 192 -15.45 -4.46 2.93
CA LYS A 192 -15.15 -3.49 4.00
C LYS A 192 -13.68 -3.53 4.47
N LEU A 193 -12.79 -4.12 3.70
CA LEU A 193 -11.35 -4.23 4.00
C LEU A 193 -10.51 -3.55 2.93
N HIS A 194 -10.72 -3.91 1.67
CA HIS A 194 -9.84 -3.48 0.59
C HIS A 194 -10.28 -2.13 0.02
N PRO A 195 -9.33 -1.28 -0.41
CA PRO A 195 -9.68 -0.03 -1.05
C PRO A 195 -10.33 -0.29 -2.41
N SER A 196 -11.39 0.47 -2.71
CA SER A 196 -11.95 0.55 -4.06
C SER A 196 -11.03 1.37 -4.97
N PRO A 197 -11.29 1.48 -6.28
CA PRO A 197 -10.48 2.31 -7.17
C PRO A 197 -10.48 3.81 -6.76
N PRO A 198 -11.61 4.45 -6.38
CA PRO A 198 -11.58 5.76 -5.71
C PRO A 198 -10.84 5.75 -4.37
N GLY A 199 -10.97 4.67 -3.59
CA GLY A 199 -10.23 4.45 -2.35
C GLY A 199 -8.72 4.50 -2.52
N CYS A 200 -8.21 3.86 -3.57
CA CYS A 200 -6.78 3.84 -3.91
C CYS A 200 -6.27 5.24 -4.26
N ALA A 201 -7.07 6.06 -4.96
CA ALA A 201 -6.71 7.44 -5.26
C ALA A 201 -6.56 8.27 -3.98
N VAL A 202 -7.54 8.17 -3.07
CA VAL A 202 -7.52 8.89 -1.79
C VAL A 202 -6.40 8.39 -0.87
N LEU A 203 -6.16 7.07 -0.83
CA LEU A 203 -5.08 6.47 -0.04
C LEU A 203 -3.69 6.86 -0.58
N ALA A 204 -3.50 6.93 -1.90
CA ALA A 204 -2.26 7.41 -2.50
C ALA A 204 -1.97 8.86 -2.09
N LEU A 205 -2.99 9.72 -2.07
CA LEU A 205 -2.85 11.09 -1.58
C LEU A 205 -2.55 11.14 -0.07
N ALA A 206 -3.18 10.29 0.75
CA ALA A 206 -2.87 10.21 2.17
C ALA A 206 -1.41 9.78 2.42
N VAL A 207 -0.85 8.90 1.58
CA VAL A 207 0.56 8.52 1.60
C VAL A 207 1.48 9.71 1.30
N LEU A 208 1.17 10.45 0.23
CA LEU A 208 1.98 11.59 -0.19
C LEU A 208 1.86 12.77 0.79
N ASP A 209 0.68 13.02 1.35
CA ASP A 209 0.43 14.07 2.34
C ASP A 209 1.22 13.81 3.62
N ALA A 210 1.23 12.56 4.09
CA ALA A 210 2.06 12.16 5.22
C ALA A 210 3.55 12.34 4.91
N PHE A 211 3.98 11.91 3.71
CA PHE A 211 5.38 12.02 3.28
C PHE A 211 5.86 13.48 3.21
N GLU A 212 5.07 14.37 2.62
CA GLU A 212 5.41 15.80 2.51
C GLU A 212 5.37 16.50 3.87
N SER A 213 4.40 16.19 4.73
CA SER A 213 4.29 16.77 6.08
C SER A 213 5.52 16.50 6.95
N GLY A 214 6.27 15.44 6.65
CA GLY A 214 7.54 15.10 7.33
C GLY A 214 8.77 15.82 6.79
N ARG A 215 8.66 16.63 5.72
CA ARG A 215 9.79 17.29 5.05
C ARG A 215 9.83 18.80 5.32
N PRO A 216 11.01 19.42 5.39
CA PRO A 216 11.12 20.88 5.32
C PRO A 216 10.51 21.37 4.00
N ALA A 217 9.70 22.45 4.08
CA ALA A 217 8.89 23.05 3.01
C ALA A 217 9.16 22.46 1.62
N ALA A 218 8.33 21.50 1.22
CA ALA A 218 8.35 20.93 -0.12
C ALA A 218 8.18 22.05 -1.16
N ALA A 219 8.81 21.89 -2.32
CA ALA A 219 8.55 22.81 -3.43
C ALA A 219 7.07 22.66 -3.82
N ALA A 220 6.34 23.77 -3.91
CA ALA A 220 4.95 23.73 -4.35
C ALA A 220 4.86 23.08 -5.75
N GLY A 221 3.93 22.14 -5.92
CA GLY A 221 3.61 21.55 -7.22
C GLY A 221 4.25 20.19 -7.55
N GLU A 222 4.79 19.46 -6.57
CA GLU A 222 5.31 18.09 -6.77
C GLU A 222 4.20 17.03 -6.86
N VAL A 223 3.03 17.31 -6.30
CA VAL A 223 1.91 16.38 -6.21
C VAL A 223 0.62 16.99 -6.75
N ARG A 224 -0.14 16.18 -7.50
CA ARG A 224 -1.51 16.46 -7.91
C ARG A 224 -2.46 16.07 -6.78
N TRP A 225 -3.02 17.05 -6.08
CA TRP A 225 -3.85 16.84 -4.90
C TRP A 225 -5.34 16.59 -5.15
N ASP A 226 -5.85 16.80 -6.37
CA ASP A 226 -7.26 16.49 -6.67
C ASP A 226 -7.48 14.97 -6.80
N PRO A 227 -8.23 14.32 -5.89
CA PRO A 227 -8.45 12.87 -5.92
C PRO A 227 -9.20 12.42 -7.18
N LYS A 228 -10.05 13.27 -7.78
CA LYS A 228 -10.79 12.92 -9.00
C LYS A 228 -9.86 12.86 -10.21
N ASP A 229 -8.88 13.75 -10.29
CA ASP A 229 -7.91 13.73 -11.37
C ASP A 229 -6.94 12.56 -11.23
N VAL A 230 -6.44 12.29 -10.01
CA VAL A 230 -5.61 11.10 -9.73
C VAL A 230 -6.38 9.83 -10.10
N PHE A 231 -7.64 9.72 -9.67
CA PHE A 231 -8.50 8.60 -10.04
C PHE A 231 -8.64 8.44 -11.56
N ARG A 232 -9.01 9.52 -12.26
CA ARG A 232 -9.21 9.51 -13.72
C ARG A 232 -7.96 9.09 -14.49
N LEU A 233 -6.78 9.47 -14.03
CA LEU A 233 -5.50 9.17 -14.68
C LEU A 233 -5.05 7.73 -14.40
N ALA A 234 -5.17 7.27 -13.16
CA ALA A 234 -4.74 5.92 -12.77
C ALA A 234 -5.69 4.82 -13.26
N PHE A 235 -7.01 5.10 -13.29
CA PHE A 235 -8.05 4.12 -13.60
C PHE A 235 -8.08 3.70 -15.07
N LYS A 236 -7.69 4.60 -15.99
CA LYS A 236 -7.63 4.27 -17.41
C LYS A 236 -6.55 3.22 -17.66
N PRO A 237 -6.79 2.17 -18.47
CA PRO A 237 -5.74 1.26 -18.89
C PRO A 237 -4.62 2.09 -19.53
N GLN A 238 -3.36 1.89 -19.10
CA GLN A 238 -2.26 2.49 -19.84
C GLN A 238 -2.25 1.80 -21.21
N SER A 239 -2.32 2.59 -22.29
CA SER A 239 -1.87 2.14 -23.60
C SER A 239 -0.43 1.63 -23.42
N GLU A 240 -0.07 0.53 -24.07
CA GLU A 240 1.30 0.00 -24.02
C GLU A 240 2.33 1.13 -24.20
N PRO A 241 3.47 1.08 -23.49
CA PRO A 241 4.58 1.98 -23.79
C PRO A 241 4.95 1.83 -25.28
N PRO A 242 5.33 2.91 -25.99
CA PRO A 242 5.74 2.80 -27.39
C PRO A 242 6.86 1.78 -27.50
N GLY A 243 6.56 0.66 -28.16
CA GLY A 243 7.46 -0.47 -28.29
C GLY A 243 8.80 -0.02 -28.83
N HIS A 244 9.88 -0.39 -28.13
CA HIS A 244 11.18 -0.46 -28.77
C HIS A 244 11.05 -1.36 -30.00
N PRO A 245 11.47 -0.94 -31.20
CA PRO A 245 11.37 -1.79 -32.38
C PRO A 245 12.19 -3.05 -32.12
N ALA A 246 11.50 -4.18 -32.09
CA ALA A 246 12.13 -5.49 -32.07
C ALA A 246 13.13 -5.54 -33.23
N LYS A 247 14.43 -5.64 -32.92
CA LYS A 247 15.42 -6.05 -33.90
C LYS A 247 14.96 -7.41 -34.43
N GLN A 248 14.50 -7.43 -35.68
CA GLN A 248 14.33 -8.65 -36.44
C GLN A 248 15.66 -9.40 -36.41
N LEU A 249 15.70 -10.51 -35.65
CA LEU A 249 16.72 -11.52 -35.82
C LEU A 249 16.40 -12.25 -37.11
N SER A 250 17.12 -11.89 -38.18
CA SER A 250 17.15 -12.66 -39.41
C SER A 250 17.76 -14.04 -39.12
N PRO A 251 17.15 -15.16 -39.53
CA PRO A 251 17.79 -16.45 -39.42
C PRO A 251 18.83 -16.61 -40.55
N SER A 252 20.11 -16.45 -40.22
CA SER A 252 21.19 -16.88 -41.10
C SER A 252 21.42 -18.38 -40.90
N VAL A 253 20.96 -19.16 -41.87
CA VAL A 253 21.44 -20.52 -42.13
C VAL A 253 22.87 -20.44 -42.67
N PRO A 254 23.77 -21.36 -42.28
CA PRO A 254 24.77 -21.83 -43.22
C PRO A 254 24.60 -23.33 -43.48
N ALA A 255 24.61 -23.67 -44.77
CA ALA A 255 24.69 -25.01 -45.30
C ALA A 255 26.16 -25.45 -45.47
N GLY A 256 26.43 -26.74 -45.23
CA GLY A 256 27.58 -27.51 -45.75
C GLY A 256 28.91 -27.29 -44.99
N LYS A 257 29.69 -28.31 -44.67
CA LYS A 257 29.91 -29.65 -45.23
C LYS A 257 30.22 -30.66 -44.13
#